data_AF-A0A6A4GH81-F1
#
_entry.id   AF-A0A6A4GH81-F1
#
_cell.length_a   1.000
_cell.length_b   1.000
_cell.length_c   1.000
_cell.angle_alpha   90.00
_cell.angle_beta   90.00
_cell.angle_gamma   90.00
#
_symmetry.space_group_name_H-M   'P 1'
#
loop_
_entity.id
_entity.type
_entity.pdbx_description
1 polymer ?
#
loop_
_entity_poly.entity_id
_entity_poly.type
_entity_poly.pdbx_seq_one_letter_code
_entity_poly.pdbx_strand_id
1 'polypeptide(L)'
;EGFVDVLKEMTEEERKEWNDGVKPIRGALIKTRRISFKIINSPTLLLPRWRAITAATPFEHRTLPRDVATRWNSTYDMLKTFLEIK
;
A
#
# COMPACT_ATOMS: atom_id res chain seq x y z
N GLU A 1 -14.43 20.15 -20.04
CA GLU A 1 -13.60 19.16 -20.77
C GLU A 1 -13.64 17.87 -19.97
N GLY A 2 -14.10 16.78 -20.61
CA GLY A 2 -14.56 15.57 -19.92
C GLY A 2 -13.44 14.65 -19.45
N PHE A 3 -13.66 13.98 -18.32
CA PHE A 3 -12.79 12.91 -17.84
C PHE A 3 -12.81 11.76 -18.85
N VAL A 4 -11.70 11.57 -19.58
CA VAL A 4 -11.54 10.43 -20.50
C VAL A 4 -11.11 9.22 -19.69
N ASP A 5 -11.98 8.22 -19.62
CA ASP A 5 -11.67 6.93 -19.02
C ASP A 5 -10.89 6.09 -20.02
N VAL A 6 -9.57 6.28 -20.04
CA VAL A 6 -8.63 5.63 -20.97
C VAL A 6 -8.83 4.11 -21.04
N LEU A 7 -9.24 3.48 -19.94
CA LEU A 7 -9.49 2.02 -19.91
C LEU A 7 -10.68 1.60 -20.77
N LYS A 8 -11.67 2.47 -20.97
CA LYS A 8 -12.83 2.20 -21.83
C LYS A 8 -12.51 2.30 -23.31
N GLU A 9 -11.50 3.08 -23.68
CA GLU A 9 -11.05 3.26 -25.07
C GLU A 9 -10.04 2.19 -25.51
N MET A 10 -9.41 1.49 -24.57
CA MET A 10 -8.51 0.37 -24.86
C MET A 10 -9.24 -0.81 -25.49
N THR A 11 -8.55 -1.50 -26.41
CA THR A 11 -8.98 -2.80 -26.93
C THR A 11 -9.00 -3.85 -25.83
N GLU A 12 -9.64 -4.99 -26.09
CA GLU A 12 -9.73 -6.07 -25.12
C GLU A 12 -8.36 -6.68 -24.83
N GLU A 13 -7.50 -6.78 -25.85
CA GLU A 13 -6.12 -7.24 -25.74
C GLU A 13 -5.27 -6.29 -24.89
N GLU A 14 -5.32 -4.99 -25.17
CA GLU A 14 -4.58 -3.96 -24.42
C GLU A 14 -5.03 -3.92 -22.96
N ARG A 15 -6.35 -4.00 -22.72
CA ARG A 15 -6.91 -4.01 -21.38
C ARG A 15 -6.48 -5.25 -20.60
N LYS A 16 -6.38 -6.40 -21.26
CA LYS A 16 -5.90 -7.64 -20.64
C LYS A 16 -4.44 -7.53 -20.24
N GLU A 17 -3.58 -7.08 -21.16
CA GLU A 17 -2.15 -6.86 -20.88
C GLU A 17 -1.95 -5.88 -19.72
N TRP A 18 -2.68 -4.76 -19.72
CA TRP A 18 -2.67 -3.81 -18.61
C TRP A 18 -3.07 -4.44 -17.29
N ASN A 19 -4.19 -5.19 -17.27
CA ASN A 19 -4.68 -5.85 -16.07
C ASN A 19 -3.67 -6.85 -15.50
N ASP A 20 -3.00 -7.62 -16.36
CA ASP A 20 -1.96 -8.56 -15.96
C ASP A 20 -0.73 -7.83 -15.39
N GLY A 21 -0.34 -6.70 -15.99
CA GLY A 21 0.74 -5.84 -15.49
C GLY A 21 0.45 -5.19 -14.14
N VAL A 22 -0.77 -4.72 -13.89
CA VAL A 22 -1.13 -4.06 -12.62
C VAL A 22 -1.50 -5.03 -11.50
N LYS A 23 -1.82 -6.29 -11.81
CA LYS A 23 -2.18 -7.33 -10.84
C LYS A 23 -1.14 -7.49 -9.70
N PRO A 24 0.18 -7.61 -9.96
CA PRO A 24 1.16 -7.70 -8.88
C PRO A 24 1.21 -6.42 -8.02
N ILE A 25 1.06 -5.25 -8.63
CA ILE A 25 1.08 -3.95 -7.94
C ILE A 25 -0.14 -3.84 -7.00
N ARG A 26 -1.34 -4.16 -7.49
CA ARG A 26 -2.57 -4.22 -6.68
C ARG A 26 -2.43 -5.22 -5.54
N GLY A 27 -1.85 -6.39 -5.81
CA GLY A 27 -1.59 -7.42 -4.80
C GLY A 27 -0.66 -6.94 -3.68
N ALA A 28 0.45 -6.28 -4.04
CA ALA A 28 1.38 -5.67 -3.08
C ALA A 28 0.67 -4.61 -2.23
N LEU A 29 -0.08 -3.70 -2.86
CA LEU A 29 -0.81 -2.64 -2.17
C LEU A 29 -1.81 -3.20 -1.14
N ILE A 30 -2.59 -4.23 -1.51
CA ILE A 30 -3.55 -4.88 -0.60
C ILE A 30 -2.83 -5.50 0.59
N LYS A 31 -1.68 -6.17 0.36
CA LYS A 31 -0.88 -6.77 1.44
C LYS A 31 -0.34 -5.69 2.38
N THR A 32 0.21 -4.60 1.87
CA THR A 32 0.72 -3.47 2.67
C THR A 32 -0.38 -2.86 3.55
N ARG A 33 -1.57 -2.60 2.97
CA ARG A 33 -2.73 -2.10 3.72
C ARG A 33 -3.13 -3.05 4.86
N ARG A 34 -3.18 -4.36 4.59
CA ARG A 34 -3.52 -5.38 5.59
C ARG A 34 -2.49 -5.44 6.72
N ILE A 35 -1.20 -5.31 6.39
CA ILE A 35 -0.11 -5.32 7.38
C ILE A 35 -0.23 -4.08 8.28
N SER A 36 -0.33 -2.89 7.71
CA SER A 36 -0.54 -1.64 8.48
C SER A 36 -1.74 -1.75 9.41
N PHE A 37 -2.89 -2.20 8.88
CA PHE A 37 -4.11 -2.37 9.67
C PHE A 37 -3.90 -3.34 10.84
N LYS A 38 -3.28 -4.50 10.61
CA LYS A 38 -3.06 -5.50 11.66
C LYS A 38 -2.10 -5.00 12.74
N ILE A 39 -1.02 -4.32 12.37
CA ILE A 39 -0.04 -3.77 13.33
C ILE A 39 -0.70 -2.73 14.23
N ILE A 40 -1.47 -1.80 13.64
CA ILE A 40 -2.15 -0.73 14.38
C ILE A 40 -3.19 -1.29 15.36
N ASN A 41 -3.93 -2.32 14.95
CA ASN A 41 -5.01 -2.90 15.77
C ASN A 41 -4.54 -4.03 16.70
N SER A 42 -3.25 -4.37 16.73
CA SER A 42 -2.70 -5.41 17.61
C SER A 42 -1.49 -4.87 18.39
N PRO A 43 -1.73 -3.94 19.34
CA PRO A 43 -0.68 -3.23 20.05
C PRO A 43 0.16 -4.13 20.97
N THR A 44 -0.36 -5.29 21.37
CA THR A 44 0.31 -6.20 22.31
C THR A 44 1.11 -7.31 21.64
N LEU A 45 0.73 -7.75 20.44
CA LEU A 45 1.35 -8.89 19.76
C LEU A 45 2.13 -8.46 18.52
N LEU A 46 1.48 -7.76 17.59
CA LEU A 46 2.10 -7.43 16.32
C LEU A 46 2.94 -6.15 16.37
N LEU A 47 2.53 -5.15 17.15
CA LEU A 47 3.28 -3.90 17.27
C LEU A 47 4.67 -4.09 17.91
N PRO A 48 4.86 -4.86 19.00
CA PRO A 48 6.20 -5.08 19.55
C PRO A 48 7.08 -5.88 18.58
N ARG A 49 6.50 -6.89 17.91
CA ARG A 49 7.21 -7.68 16.90
C ARG A 49 7.60 -6.83 15.68
N TRP A 50 6.73 -5.92 15.25
CA TRP A 50 7.04 -4.94 14.21
C TRP A 50 8.22 -4.08 14.60
N ARG A 51 8.19 -3.48 15.80
CA ARG A 51 9.29 -2.65 16.32
C ARG A 51 10.61 -3.42 16.38
N ALA A 52 10.58 -4.70 16.74
CA ALA A 52 11.78 -5.54 16.76
C ALA A 52 12.35 -5.77 15.34
N ILE A 53 11.49 -5.97 14.34
CA ILE A 53 11.90 -6.16 12.95
C ILE A 53 12.44 -4.85 12.34
N THR A 54 11.81 -3.72 12.65
CA THR A 54 12.21 -2.40 12.13
C THR A 54 13.28 -1.70 12.97
N ALA A 55 13.81 -2.35 14.01
CA ALA A 55 14.81 -1.74 14.89
C ALA A 55 16.11 -1.38 14.15
N ALA A 56 16.47 -2.13 13.11
CA ALA A 56 17.66 -1.87 12.31
C ALA A 56 17.40 -0.97 11.08
N THR A 57 16.19 -0.40 10.95
CA THR A 57 15.81 0.46 9.83
C THR A 57 15.44 1.86 10.32
N PRO A 58 15.31 2.87 9.44
CA PRO A 58 14.81 4.20 9.81
C PRO A 58 13.39 4.22 10.42
N PHE A 59 12.74 3.05 10.49
CA PHE A 59 11.44 2.81 11.12
C PHE A 59 11.52 2.35 12.57
N GLU A 60 12.69 2.37 13.18
CA GLU A 60 12.84 2.19 14.60
C GLU A 60 11.92 3.20 15.33
N HIS A 61 10.88 2.67 15.99
CA HIS A 61 9.79 3.42 16.67
C HIS A 61 8.65 3.99 15.81
N ARG A 62 8.62 3.79 14.49
CA ARG A 62 7.51 4.22 13.62
C ARG A 62 6.57 3.06 13.26
N THR A 63 5.28 3.36 13.15
CA THR A 63 4.28 2.42 12.59
C THR A 63 4.01 2.75 11.14
N LEU A 64 3.68 1.74 10.34
CA LEU A 64 3.26 1.94 8.96
C LEU A 64 1.90 2.67 8.92
N PRO A 65 1.79 3.85 8.29
CA PRO A 65 0.54 4.59 8.13
C PRO A 65 -0.53 3.73 7.50
N ARG A 66 -1.76 3.88 7.96
CA ARG A 66 -2.91 3.22 7.36
C ARG A 66 -3.44 4.05 6.20
N ASP A 67 -3.84 3.37 5.14
CA ASP A 67 -4.67 3.96 4.10
C ASP A 67 -6.08 4.32 4.63
N VAL A 68 -6.48 5.58 4.48
CA VAL A 68 -7.71 6.16 5.03
C VAL A 68 -8.52 6.80 3.91
N ALA A 69 -9.73 6.30 3.68
CA ALA A 69 -10.59 6.74 2.57
C ALA A 69 -10.88 8.26 2.55
N THR A 70 -10.92 8.90 3.72
CA THR A 70 -11.18 10.34 3.85
C THR A 70 -9.94 11.22 3.66
N ARG A 71 -8.75 10.64 3.50
CA ARG A 71 -7.48 11.35 3.30
C ARG A 71 -6.96 11.08 1.89
N TRP A 72 -7.00 12.10 1.02
CA TRP A 72 -6.66 12.02 -0.41
C TRP A 72 -5.31 11.36 -0.72
N ASN A 73 -4.28 11.56 0.11
CA ASN A 73 -2.92 11.06 -0.15
C ASN A 73 -2.50 9.86 0.73
N SER A 74 -3.41 9.29 1.52
CA SER A 74 -3.03 8.27 2.50
C SER A 74 -2.46 6.97 1.89
N THR A 75 -2.93 6.59 0.70
CA THR A 75 -2.33 5.47 -0.06
C THR A 75 -0.89 5.77 -0.47
N TYR A 76 -0.63 6.98 -0.96
CA TYR A 76 0.71 7.41 -1.38
C TYR A 76 1.65 7.48 -0.17
N ASP A 77 1.21 8.12 0.91
CA ASP A 77 1.99 8.26 2.15
C ASP A 77 2.36 6.88 2.71
N MET A 78 1.40 5.94 2.77
CA MET A 78 1.67 4.56 3.20
C MET A 78 2.69 3.86 2.30
N LEU A 79 2.59 4.00 0.97
CA LEU A 79 3.52 3.36 0.03
C LEU A 79 4.93 3.95 0.11
N LYS A 80 5.04 5.28 0.18
CA LYS A 80 6.31 5.98 0.36
C LYS A 80 7.01 5.48 1.63
N THR A 81 6.26 5.46 2.72
CA THR A 81 6.71 4.96 4.02
C THR A 81 7.13 3.49 3.95
N PHE A 82 6.39 2.64 3.21
CA PHE A 82 6.75 1.22 3.04
C PHE A 82 8.04 1.03 2.24
N LEU A 83 8.31 1.87 1.25
CA LEU A 83 9.53 1.80 0.43
C LEU A 83 10.78 2.26 1.20
N GLU A 84 10.63 3.16 2.17
CA GLU A 84 11.70 3.63 3.06
C GLU A 84 12.14 2.57 4.10
N ILE A 85 11.39 1.48 4.27
CA ILE A 85 11.74 0.37 5.19
C ILE A 85 12.87 -0.51 4.63
N LYS A 86 13.08 -0.46 3.31
CA LYS A 86 14.04 -1.29 2.57
C LYS A 86 15.49 -0.93 2.89
#